data_AF-A0A6L9ZGX9-F1
#
_entry.id   AF-A0A6L9ZGX9-F1
#
_cell.length_a   1.000
_cell.length_b   1.000
_cell.length_c   1.000
_cell.angle_alpha   90.00
_cell.angle_beta   90.00
_cell.angle_gamma   90.00
#
_symmetry.space_group_name_H-M   'P 1'
#
loop_
_entity.id
_entity.type
_entity.pdbx_description
1 polymer ?
#
loop_
_entity_poly.entity_id
_entity_poly.type
_entity_poly.pdbx_seq_one_letter_code
_entity_poly.pdbx_strand_id
1 'polypeptide(L)' 'MREDFPKHKLQQGDIATIVDHHPVQDGEDGYSLEVFNGIGETIAVLVVSESQIEPLMKNEVLHIRRLDEAV' A
#
# COMPACT_ATOMS: atom_id res chain seq x y z
N MET A 1 1.87 -2.30 -4.39
CA MET A 1 1.88 -0.83 -4.58
C MET A 1 2.60 -0.50 -5.87
N ARG A 2 2.14 0.48 -6.66
CA ARG A 2 2.70 0.75 -8.00
C ARG A 2 3.90 1.71 -8.03
N GLU A 3 4.14 2.45 -6.95
CA GLU A 3 5.26 3.37 -6.82
C GLU A 3 5.76 3.45 -5.36
N ASP A 4 6.86 4.16 -5.15
CA ASP A 4 7.42 4.40 -3.82
C ASP A 4 6.61 5.45 -3.05
N PHE A 5 6.50 5.28 -1.73
CA PHE A 5 5.95 6.29 -0.81
C PHE A 5 7.01 6.68 0.22
N PRO A 6 7.94 7.59 -0.12
CA PRO A 6 9.13 7.87 0.70
C PRO A 6 8.82 8.36 2.12
N LYS A 7 7.73 9.11 2.30
CA LYS A 7 7.26 9.57 3.63
C LYS A 7 7.02 8.41 4.60
N HIS A 8 6.61 7.25 4.07
CA HIS A 8 6.33 6.04 4.83
C HIS A 8 7.42 4.97 4.66
N LYS A 9 8.47 5.27 3.88
CA LYS A 9 9.55 4.33 3.50
C LYS A 9 9.05 3.05 2.82
N LEU A 10 7.87 3.14 2.23
CA LEU A 10 7.30 2.07 1.44
C LEU A 10 7.86 2.17 0.02
N GLN A 11 8.11 1.01 -0.56
CA GLN A 11 8.69 0.84 -1.88
C GLN A 11 7.64 0.25 -2.81
N GLN A 12 7.81 0.47 -4.11
CA GLN A 12 7.06 -0.26 -5.13
C GLN A 12 7.13 -1.76 -4.84
N GLY A 13 5.99 -2.44 -4.98
CA GLY A 13 5.85 -3.86 -4.67
C GLY A 13 5.54 -4.19 -3.21
N ASP A 14 5.61 -3.23 -2.28
CA ASP A 14 5.08 -3.45 -0.93
C ASP A 14 3.58 -3.75 -0.98
N ILE A 15 3.14 -4.55 -0.03
CA ILE A 15 1.80 -5.13 0.01
C ILE A 15 0.97 -4.41 1.06
N ALA A 16 -0.25 -4.06 0.68
CA ALA A 16 -1.22 -3.38 1.53
C ALA A 16 -2.61 -3.97 1.29
N THR A 17 -3.50 -3.76 2.25
CA THR A 17 -4.91 -4.12 2.17
C THR A 17 -5.75 -2.87 1.96
N ILE A 18 -6.70 -2.91 1.04
CA ILE A 18 -7.72 -1.86 0.93
C ILE A 18 -8.64 -1.98 2.15
N VAL A 19 -8.73 -0.92 2.94
CA VAL A 19 -9.58 -0.85 4.14
C VAL A 19 -10.75 0.12 3.99
N ASP A 20 -10.68 1.04 3.02
CA ASP A 20 -11.78 1.95 2.70
C ASP A 20 -11.74 2.37 1.22
N HIS A 21 -12.91 2.66 0.65
CA HIS A 21 -13.09 3.10 -0.73
C HIS A 21 -13.77 4.47 -0.75
N HIS A 22 -13.14 5.42 -1.43
CA HIS A 22 -13.55 6.82 -1.53
C HIS A 22 -14.00 7.13 -2.96
N PRO A 23 -15.26 6.83 -3.33
CA PRO A 23 -15.74 7.07 -4.68
C PRO A 23 -15.80 8.56 -5.01
N VAL A 24 -15.36 8.95 -6.21
CA VAL A 24 -15.35 10.34 -6.68
C VAL A 24 -16.18 10.45 -7.96
N GLN A 25 -17.16 11.37 -8.00
CA GLN A 25 -18.11 11.46 -9.12
C GLN A 25 -17.43 11.85 -10.45
N ASP A 26 -16.50 12.80 -10.41
CA ASP A 26 -15.86 13.38 -11.60
C ASP A 26 -14.33 13.29 -11.48
N GLY A 27 -13.83 12.14 -11.06
CA GLY A 27 -12.41 11.94 -10.82
C GLY A 27 -12.03 10.48 -10.67
N GLU A 28 -10.78 10.27 -10.27
CA GLU A 28 -10.28 8.95 -9.90
C GLU A 28 -10.69 8.62 -8.47
N ASP A 29 -11.13 7.38 -8.25
CA ASP A 29 -11.47 6.91 -6.92
C ASP A 29 -10.23 6.89 -6.01
N GLY A 30 -10.45 7.26 -4.76
CA GLY A 30 -9.46 7.16 -3.71
C GLY A 30 -9.65 5.88 -2.90
N TYR A 31 -8.58 5.41 -2.26
CA TYR A 31 -8.64 4.27 -1.37
C TYR A 31 -7.77 4.50 -0.14
N SER A 32 -8.22 4.03 1.01
CA SER A 32 -7.36 3.87 2.17
C SER A 32 -6.68 2.50 2.10
N LEU A 33 -5.35 2.50 2.06
CA LEU A 33 -4.54 1.30 2.17
C LEU A 33 -3.92 1.19 3.56
N GLU A 34 -4.03 0.01 4.16
CA GLU A 34 -3.33 -0.35 5.38
C GLU A 34 -2.19 -1.32 5.09
N VAL A 35 -1.00 -0.98 5.57
CA VAL A 35 0.22 -1.79 5.43
C VAL A 35 0.55 -2.39 6.79
N PHE A 36 0.76 -3.71 6.82
CA PHE A 36 1.15 -4.43 8.04
C PHE A 36 2.57 -4.98 7.93
N ASN A 37 3.23 -5.13 9.06
CA ASN A 37 4.46 -5.92 9.12
C ASN A 37 4.17 -7.42 9.05
N GLY A 38 5.22 -8.24 9.00
CA GLY A 38 5.10 -9.70 8.89
C GLY A 38 4.43 -10.40 10.08
N ILE A 39 4.14 -9.69 11.18
CA ILE A 39 3.42 -10.22 12.34
C ILE A 39 2.02 -9.60 12.51
N GLY A 40 1.58 -8.75 11.58
CA GLY A 40 0.24 -8.17 11.56
C GLY A 40 0.10 -6.81 12.27
N GLU A 41 1.19 -6.15 12.67
CA GLU A 41 1.11 -4.80 13.24
C GLU A 41 1.07 -3.76 12.11
N THR A 42 0.21 -2.76 12.27
CA THR A 42 0.08 -1.65 11.31
C THR A 42 1.35 -0.81 11.26
N ILE A 43 1.93 -0.70 10.06
CA ILE A 43 3.07 0.18 9.74
C ILE A 43 2.56 1.57 9.34
N ALA A 44 1.58 1.61 8.45
CA ALA A 44 1.04 2.85 7.90
C ALA A 44 -0.37 2.67 7.36
N VAL A 45 -1.14 3.75 7.41
CA VAL A 45 -2.38 3.91 6.64
C VAL A 45 -2.19 5.12 5.72
N LEU A 46 -2.44 4.93 4.43
CA LEU A 46 -2.28 5.97 3.43
C LEU A 46 -3.49 6.05 2.51
N VAL A 47 -3.81 7.26 2.06
CA VAL A 47 -4.82 7.50 1.04
C VAL A 47 -4.10 7.62 -0.30
N VAL A 48 -4.51 6.81 -1.27
CA VAL A 48 -3.95 6.76 -2.61
C VAL A 48 -5.07 6.84 -3.64
N SER A 49 -4.74 7.18 -4.87
CA SER A 49 -5.64 7.04 -6.01
C SER A 49 -5.59 5.63 -6.59
N GLU A 50 -6.65 5.23 -7.31
CA GLU A 50 -6.78 3.89 -7.89
C GLU A 50 -5.57 3.47 -8.74
N SER A 51 -5.02 4.36 -9.56
CA SER A 51 -3.88 4.11 -10.45
C SER A 51 -2.57 3.80 -9.73
N GLN A 52 -2.46 4.12 -8.44
CA GLN A 52 -1.32 3.79 -7.58
C GLN A 52 -1.44 2.37 -6.98
N ILE A 53 -2.57 1.70 -7.17
CA ILE A 53 -2.85 0.34 -6.70
C ILE A 53 -2.50 -0.66 -7.82
N GLU A 54 -1.79 -1.71 -7.43
CA GLU A 54 -1.53 -2.87 -8.28
C GLU A 54 -2.15 -4.10 -7.61
N PRO A 55 -3.13 -4.78 -8.26
CA PRO A 55 -3.74 -5.98 -7.72
C PRO A 55 -2.75 -7.15 -7.64
N LEU A 56 -2.86 -7.96 -6.58
CA LEU A 56 -2.06 -9.17 -6.46
C LEU A 56 -2.55 -10.27 -7.40
N MET A 57 -1.60 -11.01 -7.97
CA MET A 57 -1.84 -12.12 -8.90
C MET A 57 -1.60 -13.48 -8.23
N LYS A 58 -2.33 -14.51 -8.67
CA LYS A 58 -2.32 -15.85 -8.03
C LYS A 58 -0.95 -16.54 -7.99
N ASN A 59 -0.02 -16.15 -8.85
CA ASN A 59 1.31 -16.74 -8.99
C ASN A 59 2.42 -15.88 -8.37
N GLU A 60 2.07 -14.84 -7.62
CA GLU A 60 3.03 -14.02 -6.88
C GLU A 60 3.41 -14.67 -5.56
N VAL A 61 4.65 -14.43 -5.14
CA VAL A 61 5.19 -14.93 -3.88
C VAL A 61 5.50 -13.74 -2.98
N LEU A 62 4.96 -13.76 -1.77
CA LEU A 62 5.23 -12.72 -0.78
C LEU A 62 6.72 -12.67 -0.45
N HIS A 63 7.33 -11.49 -0.54
CA HIS A 63 8.72 -11.27 -0.17
C HIS A 63 8.82 -10.38 1.05
N ILE A 64 9.65 -10.77 2.02
CA ILE A 64 9.86 -10.02 3.26
C ILE A 64 11.13 -9.19 3.13
N ARG A 65 11.01 -7.89 3.40
CA ARG A 65 12.14 -6.96 3.58
C ARG A 65 12.04 -6.27 4.93
N ARG A 66 13.15 -5.72 5.41
CA ARG A 66 13.14 -4.81 6.58
C ARG A 66 12.72 -3.42 6.13
N LEU A 67 11.89 -2.77 6.93
CA LEU A 67 11.61 -1.35 6.82
C LEU A 67 12.68 -0.60 7.60
N ASP A 68 13.37 0.35 6.97
CA ASP A 68 14.42 1.11 7.66
C ASP A 68 13.80 2.03 8.73
N GLU A 69 14.34 2.04 9.95
CA GLU A 69 13.91 2.98 11.00
C GLU A 69 14.13 4.43 10.55
N ALA A 70 13.16 5.33 10.79
CA ALA A 70 13.35 6.76 10.60
C ALA A 70 14.53 7.20 11.49
N VAL A 71 15.63 7.64 10.85
CA VAL A 71 16.75 8.29 11.54
C VAL A 71 16.30 9.69 11.94
#